data_AF-A0A845RYZ5-F1
#
_entry.id   AF-A0A845RYZ5-F1
#
_cell.length_a   1.000
_cell.length_b   1.000
_cell.length_c   1.000
_cell.angle_alpha   90.00
_cell.angle_beta   90.00
_cell.angle_gamma   90.00
#
_symmetry.space_group_name_H-M   'P 1'
#
loop_
_entity.id
_entity.type
_entity.pdbx_description
1 polymer ?
#
loop_
_entity_poly.entity_id
_entity_poly.type
_entity_poly.pdbx_seq_one_letter_code
_entity_poly.pdbx_strand_id
1 'polypeptide(L)'
;MNKTNIIKLFEDKKKKSKEIIFIKNYTCKAIIGYHAFEKTRPQKLRFNVEILSKQKKVIDGNLNSVLNYEEIINKINFFLK
;
A
#
# COMPACT_ATOMS: atom_id res chain seq x y z
N MET A 1 28.57 -45.80 22.85
CA MET A 1 27.57 -45.34 21.84
C MET A 1 27.27 -43.88 22.13
N ASN A 2 28.09 -42.96 21.61
CA ASN A 2 27.99 -41.54 21.94
C ASN A 2 26.90 -40.88 21.10
N LYS A 3 25.73 -40.61 21.72
CA LYS A 3 24.73 -39.70 21.13
C LYS A 3 25.26 -38.28 21.30
N THR A 4 25.83 -37.71 20.23
CA THR A 4 26.08 -36.27 20.13
C THR A 4 24.74 -35.54 20.23
N ASN A 5 24.55 -34.76 21.30
CA ASN A 5 23.42 -33.86 21.47
C ASN A 5 23.56 -32.70 20.48
N ILE A 6 23.09 -32.89 19.24
CA ILE A 6 23.08 -31.85 18.22
C ILE A 6 21.92 -30.89 18.52
N ILE A 7 22.25 -29.70 19.03
CA ILE A 7 21.28 -28.61 19.16
C ILE A 7 21.11 -27.99 17.78
N LYS A 8 20.02 -28.33 17.09
CA LYS A 8 19.62 -27.68 15.83
C LYS A 8 18.89 -26.39 16.17
N LEU A 9 19.61 -25.27 16.13
CA LEU A 9 19.01 -23.93 16.13
C LEU A 9 18.40 -23.70 14.74
N PHE A 10 17.10 -23.87 14.63
CA PHE A 10 16.37 -23.36 13.48
C PHE A 10 16.19 -21.86 13.73
N GLU A 11 16.79 -21.02 12.89
CA GLU A 11 16.29 -19.66 12.74
C GLU A 11 14.83 -19.79 12.30
N ASP A 12 13.90 -19.47 13.19
CA ASP A 12 12.55 -19.12 12.79
C ASP A 12 12.70 -17.92 11.84
N LYS A 13 12.74 -18.20 10.55
CA LYS A 13 12.56 -17.21 9.50
C LYS A 13 11.17 -16.66 9.72
N LYS A 14 11.04 -15.66 10.61
CA LYS A 14 9.83 -14.87 10.81
C LYS A 14 9.36 -14.51 9.42
N LYS A 15 8.30 -15.18 8.94
CA LYS A 15 7.65 -14.83 7.68
C LYS A 15 7.40 -13.33 7.78
N LYS A 16 8.14 -12.53 7.00
CA LYS A 16 7.94 -11.08 6.98
C LYS A 16 6.49 -10.88 6.59
N SER A 17 5.63 -10.54 7.54
CA SER A 17 4.23 -10.25 7.29
C SER A 17 4.20 -9.12 6.30
N LYS A 18 3.73 -9.39 5.08
CA LYS A 18 3.47 -8.34 4.10
C LYS A 18 2.28 -7.56 4.62
N GLU A 19 2.46 -6.29 4.87
CA GLU A 19 1.37 -5.43 5.29
C GLU A 19 0.69 -4.87 4.04
N ILE A 20 -0.63 -4.94 4.04
CA ILE A 20 -1.44 -4.48 2.92
C ILE A 20 -2.27 -3.30 3.42
N ILE A 21 -2.09 -2.15 2.79
CA ILE A 21 -2.88 -0.95 3.04
C ILE A 21 -3.97 -0.89 1.98
N PHE A 22 -5.22 -0.74 2.44
CA PHE A 22 -6.39 -0.65 1.57
C PHE A 22 -7.02 0.74 1.69
N ILE A 23 -7.11 1.44 0.57
CA ILE A 23 -7.93 2.64 0.42
C ILE A 23 -9.17 2.23 -0.37
N LYS A 24 -10.32 2.17 0.32
CA LYS A 24 -11.57 1.71 -0.27
C LYS A 24 -12.40 2.89 -0.75
N ASN A 25 -13.02 2.73 -1.92
CA ASN A 25 -14.01 3.65 -2.48
C ASN A 25 -13.53 5.10 -2.55
N TYR A 26 -12.25 5.32 -2.85
CA TYR A 26 -11.74 6.66 -3.03
C TYR A 26 -12.41 7.29 -4.25
N THR A 27 -12.97 8.50 -4.09
CA THR A 27 -13.65 9.21 -5.15
C THR A 27 -12.97 10.53 -5.48
N CYS A 28 -12.75 10.78 -6.76
CA CYS A 28 -12.19 12.04 -7.26
C CYS A 28 -12.88 12.46 -8.56
N LYS A 29 -12.59 13.65 -9.06
CA LYS A 29 -13.06 14.13 -10.36
C LYS A 29 -11.86 14.22 -11.30
N ALA A 30 -11.98 13.65 -12.49
CA ALA A 30 -10.95 13.77 -13.53
C ALA A 30 -11.61 13.82 -14.91
N ILE A 31 -10.92 14.40 -15.88
CA ILE A 31 -11.33 14.39 -17.28
C ILE A 31 -10.81 13.11 -17.90
N ILE A 32 -11.71 12.22 -18.29
CA ILE A 32 -11.38 10.94 -18.90
C ILE A 32 -12.49 10.56 -19.87
N GLY A 33 -12.11 10.06 -21.05
CA GLY A 33 -13.05 9.51 -22.02
C GLY A 33 -12.58 9.67 -23.46
N TYR A 34 -13.30 9.00 -24.35
CA TYR A 34 -12.98 8.95 -25.78
C TYR A 34 -13.69 10.06 -26.54
N HIS A 35 -14.94 10.34 -26.18
CA HIS A 35 -15.78 11.31 -26.88
C HIS A 35 -15.41 12.75 -26.51
N ALA A 36 -15.67 13.69 -27.43
CA ALA A 36 -15.31 15.10 -27.25
C ALA A 36 -15.92 15.75 -25.99
N PHE A 37 -17.13 15.35 -25.61
CA PHE A 37 -17.79 15.84 -24.39
C PHE A 37 -17.13 15.31 -23.10
N GLU A 38 -16.52 14.12 -23.14
CA GLU A 38 -15.84 13.52 -21.99
C GLU A 38 -14.45 14.14 -21.75
N LYS A 39 -13.81 14.61 -22.83
CA LYS A 39 -12.53 15.33 -22.79
C LYS A 39 -12.63 16.76 -22.25
N THR A 40 -13.84 17.25 -22.02
CA THR A 40 -14.09 18.62 -21.54
C THR A 40 -14.83 18.65 -20.21
N ARG A 41 -15.61 17.61 -19.88
CA ARG A 41 -16.40 17.54 -18.65
C ARG A 41 -15.73 16.63 -17.62
N PRO A 42 -15.41 17.12 -16.41
CA PRO A 42 -14.89 16.28 -15.33
C PRO A 42 -15.93 15.23 -14.91
N GLN A 43 -15.51 13.96 -14.86
CA GLN A 43 -16.33 12.84 -14.44
C GLN A 43 -15.92 12.36 -13.05
N LYS A 44 -16.88 11.84 -12.27
CA LYS A 44 -16.60 11.26 -10.95
C LYS A 44 -16.03 9.86 -11.13
N LEU A 45 -14.79 9.67 -10.70
CA LEU A 45 -14.14 8.37 -10.65
C LEU A 45 -14.22 7.80 -9.25
N ARG A 46 -14.31 6.47 -9.16
CA ARG A 46 -14.19 5.71 -7.91
C ARG A 46 -13.24 4.55 -8.14
N PHE A 47 -12.22 4.44 -7.31
CA PHE A 47 -11.30 3.31 -7.35
C PHE A 47 -10.93 2.83 -5.95
N ASN A 48 -10.48 1.59 -5.90
CA ASN A 48 -9.88 1.00 -4.71
C ASN A 48 -8.37 0.94 -4.94
N VAL A 49 -7.59 1.33 -3.96
CA VAL A 49 -6.12 1.25 -4.01
C VAL A 49 -5.67 0.21 -3.00
N GLU A 50 -4.96 -0.81 -3.48
CA GLU A 50 -4.29 -1.80 -2.66
C GLU A 50 -2.79 -1.60 -2.75
N ILE A 51 -2.14 -1.47 -1.60
CA ILE A 51 -0.71 -1.18 -1.52
C ILE A 51 -0.04 -2.25 -0.69
N LEU A 52 0.78 -3.05 -1.37
CA LEU A 52 1.64 -4.05 -0.74
C LEU A 52 2.89 -3.36 -0.20
N SER A 53 2.92 -3.10 1.10
CA SER A 53 4.10 -2.58 1.77
C SER A 53 4.99 -3.71 2.29
N LYS A 54 6.29 -3.58 2.03
CA LYS A 54 7.34 -4.41 2.66
C LYS A 54 7.78 -3.84 4.01
N GLN A 55 7.32 -2.63 4.37
CA GLN A 55 7.66 -2.03 5.66
C GLN A 55 6.94 -2.78 6.79
N LYS A 56 7.66 -2.96 7.89
CA LYS A 56 7.15 -3.64 9.08
C LYS A 56 6.24 -2.69 9.85
N LYS A 57 5.23 -3.25 10.50
CA LYS A 57 4.42 -2.67 11.58
C LYS A 57 5.22 -1.68 12.40
N VAL A 58 4.63 -0.53 12.71
CA VAL A 58 5.13 0.49 13.65
C VAL A 58 5.81 -0.21 14.83
N ILE A 59 7.15 -0.24 14.83
CA ILE A 59 7.88 -0.96 15.89
C ILE A 59 7.96 -0.08 17.16
N ASP A 60 7.94 1.25 17.02
CA ASP A 60 8.24 2.19 18.12
C ASP A 60 7.37 3.46 18.15
N GLY A 61 6.12 3.41 17.66
CA GLY A 61 5.24 4.58 17.63
C GLY A 61 5.67 5.70 16.67
N ASN A 62 6.73 5.49 15.89
CA ASN A 62 7.25 6.49 14.96
C ASN A 62 6.46 6.49 13.63
N LEU A 63 5.70 7.56 13.38
CA LEU A 63 4.89 7.75 12.17
C LEU A 63 5.73 7.71 10.88
N ASN A 64 7.00 8.14 10.94
CA ASN A 64 7.92 8.16 9.80
C ASN A 64 8.33 6.76 9.31
N SER A 65 8.09 5.73 10.13
CA SER A 65 8.33 4.33 9.75
C SER A 65 7.16 3.70 8.98
N VAL A 66 6.04 4.43 8.86
CA VAL A 66 4.79 3.99 8.24
C VAL A 66 4.62 4.63 6.87
N LEU A 67 4.04 3.87 5.95
CA LEU A 67 3.60 4.41 4.68
C LEU A 67 2.43 5.38 4.89
N ASN A 68 2.64 6.66 4.60
CA ASN A 68 1.61 7.68 4.70
C ASN A 68 0.61 7.61 3.54
N TYR A 69 -0.63 7.18 3.82
CA TYR A 69 -1.69 7.08 2.82
C TYR A 69 -2.15 8.44 2.29
N GLU A 70 -1.96 9.53 3.05
CA GLU A 70 -2.33 10.89 2.63
C GLU A 70 -1.40 11.39 1.51
N GLU A 71 -0.10 11.14 1.62
CA GLU A 71 0.84 11.44 0.53
C GLU A 71 0.49 10.69 -0.76
N ILE A 72 0.00 9.46 -0.64
CA ILE A 72 -0.41 8.65 -1.79
C ILE A 72 -1.65 9.25 -2.44
N ILE A 73 -2.65 9.63 -1.64
CA ILE A 73 -3.86 10.33 -2.12
C ILE A 73 -3.47 11.64 -2.81
N ASN A 74 -2.55 12.40 -2.23
CA ASN A 74 -2.08 13.67 -2.81
C ASN A 74 -1.36 13.46 -4.15
N LYS A 75 -0.53 12.43 -4.27
CA LYS A 75 0.08 12.05 -5.56
C LYS A 75 -0.96 11.66 -6.59
N ILE A 76 -1.95 10.86 -6.21
CA ILE A 76 -3.05 10.46 -7.10
C ILE A 76 -3.82 11.69 -7.60
N ASN A 77 -4.15 12.61 -6.69
CA ASN A 77 -4.80 13.88 -7.04
C ASN A 77 -3.93 14.73 -7.97
N PHE A 78 -2.62 14.77 -7.76
CA PHE A 78 -1.69 15.50 -8.63
C PHE A 78 -1.68 14.94 -10.06
N PHE A 79 -1.68 13.62 -10.23
CA PHE A 79 -1.68 12.99 -11.56
C PHE A 79 -3.03 13.04 -12.28
N LEU A 80 -4.13 13.20 -11.55
CA LEU A 80 -5.49 13.30 -12.11
C LEU A 80 -5.93 14.73 -12.38
N LYS A 81 -5.12 15.72 -11.97
CA LYS A 81 -5.32 17.15 -12.24
C LYS A 81 -4.87 17.48 -13.66
#